data_AF-A0A2D6ELY9-F1
#
_entry.id   AF-A0A2D6ELY9-F1
#
_cell.length_a   1.000
_cell.length_b   1.000
_cell.length_c   1.000
_cell.angle_alpha   90.00
_cell.angle_beta   90.00
_cell.angle_gamma   90.00
#
_symmetry.space_group_name_H-M   'P 1'
#
loop_
_entity.id
_entity.type
_entity.pdbx_description
1 polymer ?
#
loop_
_entity_poly.entity_id
_entity_poly.type
_entity_poly.pdbx_seq_one_letter_code
_entity_poly.pdbx_strand_id
1 'polypeptide(L)'
;MSEHKPPKTPRKIRLRWLYQPLHNKAIETRLRNSIKNFKNAGLSYEARVIENLLIAQSNYQSAQFAFKQRHLRSLSPYKHSLHKAIKEGQKLTEMLNACPCANIFGLSTDLAFLTNQELGKL
;
A
#
# COMPACT_ATOMS: atom_id res chain seq x y z
N MET A 1 -48.32 -2.09 25.03
CA MET A 1 -47.52 -2.96 24.13
C MET A 1 -46.37 -2.11 23.62
N SER A 2 -45.14 -2.38 24.06
CA SER A 2 -43.98 -1.54 23.72
C SER A 2 -43.37 -2.02 22.40
N GLU A 3 -43.42 -1.18 21.37
CA GLU A 3 -42.81 -1.46 20.07
C GLU A 3 -41.28 -1.43 20.18
N HIS A 4 -40.66 -2.60 20.17
CA HIS A 4 -39.20 -2.72 20.06
C HIS A 4 -38.77 -2.32 18.64
N LYS A 5 -38.32 -1.07 18.46
CA LYS A 5 -37.63 -0.68 17.22
C LYS A 5 -36.29 -1.42 17.14
N PRO A 6 -35.97 -2.08 16.01
CA PRO A 6 -34.69 -2.76 15.87
C PRO A 6 -33.54 -1.75 15.93
N PRO A 7 -32.40 -2.12 16.54
CA PRO A 7 -31.24 -1.25 16.60
C PRO A 7 -30.81 -0.86 15.18
N LYS A 8 -30.63 0.45 14.93
CA LYS A 8 -30.05 0.95 13.67
C LYS A 8 -28.72 0.26 13.46
N THR A 9 -28.65 -0.66 12.49
CA THR A 9 -27.39 -1.24 12.05
C THR A 9 -26.46 -0.08 11.67
N PRO A 10 -25.21 -0.06 12.17
CA PRO A 10 -24.27 0.98 11.78
C PRO A 10 -24.14 0.94 10.26
N ARG A 11 -24.44 2.08 9.61
CA ARG A 11 -24.30 2.22 8.15
C ARG A 11 -22.92 1.68 7.77
N LYS A 12 -22.87 0.71 6.85
CA LYS A 12 -21.62 0.29 6.21
C LYS A 12 -20.96 1.54 5.65
N ILE A 13 -19.96 2.06 6.35
CA ILE A 13 -19.11 3.14 5.84
C ILE A 13 -18.38 2.50 4.66
N ARG A 14 -18.89 2.74 3.44
CA ARG A 14 -18.09 2.54 2.24
C ARG A 14 -16.98 3.56 2.34
N LEU A 15 -15.87 3.17 2.96
CA LEU A 15 -14.57 3.79 2.73
C LEU A 15 -14.34 3.61 1.23
N ARG A 16 -14.79 4.58 0.44
CA ARG A 16 -14.16 4.88 -0.84
C ARG A 16 -12.75 5.26 -0.42
N TRP A 17 -11.87 4.27 -0.38
CA TRP A 17 -10.44 4.47 -0.27
C TRP A 17 -10.08 5.29 -1.50
N LEU A 18 -10.10 6.61 -1.32
CA LEU A 18 -9.56 7.57 -2.26
C LEU A 18 -8.08 7.25 -2.30
N TYR A 19 -7.70 6.34 -3.20
CA TYR A 19 -6.32 6.06 -3.50
C TYR A 19 -5.71 7.40 -3.87
N GLN A 20 -4.93 8.00 -2.99
CA GLN A 20 -4.18 9.17 -3.39
C GLN A 20 -3.11 8.65 -4.34
N PRO A 21 -3.09 9.12 -5.60
CA PRO A 21 -2.10 8.68 -6.55
C PRO A 21 -0.73 9.03 -5.97
N LEU A 22 0.19 8.08 -6.08
CA LEU A 22 1.54 8.30 -5.60
C LEU A 22 2.16 9.48 -6.35
N HIS A 23 3.05 10.20 -5.66
CA HIS A 23 3.80 11.31 -6.27
C HIS A 23 4.54 10.89 -7.55
N ASN A 24 4.83 9.60 -7.72
CA ASN A 24 5.41 9.03 -8.92
C ASN A 24 4.44 8.06 -9.63
N LYS A 25 3.50 8.62 -10.40
CA LYS A 25 2.49 7.86 -11.17
C LYS A 25 3.11 6.83 -12.12
N ALA A 26 4.31 7.09 -12.65
CA ALA A 26 4.98 6.17 -13.57
C ALA A 26 5.39 4.88 -12.86
N ILE A 27 6.03 5.00 -11.69
CA ILE A 27 6.41 3.84 -10.85
C ILE A 27 5.16 3.10 -10.38
N GLU A 28 4.13 3.82 -9.93
CA GLU A 28 2.87 3.19 -9.51
C GLU A 28 2.25 2.35 -10.64
N THR A 29 2.23 2.89 -11.86
CA THR A 29 1.68 2.19 -13.03
C THR A 29 2.50 0.93 -13.35
N ARG A 30 3.83 1.02 -13.32
CA ARG A 30 4.71 -0.14 -13.55
C ARG A 30 4.48 -1.22 -12.50
N LEU A 31 4.46 -0.87 -11.22
CA LEU A 31 4.19 -1.81 -10.13
C LEU A 31 2.80 -2.46 -10.25
N ARG A 32 1.77 -1.70 -10.63
CA ARG A 32 0.42 -2.24 -10.90
C ARG A 32 0.39 -3.19 -12.08
N ASN A 33 1.14 -2.93 -13.14
CA ASN A 33 1.27 -3.85 -14.27
C ASN A 33 1.98 -5.14 -13.83
N SER A 34 3.02 -5.02 -13.01
CA SER A 34 3.73 -6.17 -12.47
C SER A 34 2.87 -7.02 -11.54
N ILE A 35 1.98 -6.42 -10.74
CA ILE A 35 0.97 -7.16 -9.97
C ILE A 35 0.11 -8.03 -10.89
N LYS A 36 -0.36 -7.49 -12.03
CA LYS A 36 -1.15 -8.27 -13.00
C LYS A 36 -0.33 -9.42 -13.58
N ASN A 37 0.91 -9.15 -13.98
CA ASN A 37 1.81 -10.16 -14.54
C ASN A 37 2.11 -11.28 -13.53
N PHE A 38 2.36 -10.93 -12.27
CA PHE A 38 2.57 -11.90 -11.20
C PHE A 38 1.34 -12.76 -10.92
N LYS A 39 0.15 -12.16 -10.86
CA LYS A 39 -1.10 -12.93 -10.72
C LYS A 39 -1.30 -13.91 -11.87
N ASN A 40 -1.02 -13.49 -13.10
CA ASN A 40 -1.11 -14.35 -14.28
C ASN A 40 -0.07 -15.48 -14.27
N ALA A 41 1.10 -15.24 -13.68
CA ALA A 41 2.17 -16.23 -13.52
C ALA A 41 1.99 -17.13 -12.27
N GLY A 42 0.92 -16.97 -11.48
CA GLY A 42 0.72 -17.71 -10.23
C GLY A 42 1.54 -17.21 -9.03
N LEU A 43 2.30 -16.12 -9.20
CA LEU A 43 3.17 -15.49 -8.21
C LEU A 43 2.36 -14.61 -7.24
N SER A 44 1.55 -15.28 -6.41
CA SER A 44 0.56 -14.65 -5.54
C SER A 44 1.17 -13.90 -4.36
N TYR A 45 2.36 -14.32 -3.90
CA TYR A 45 3.05 -13.68 -2.77
C TYR A 45 3.57 -12.29 -3.17
N GLU A 46 4.29 -12.23 -4.28
CA GLU A 46 4.93 -11.04 -4.85
C GLU A 46 3.89 -9.98 -5.17
N ALA A 47 2.80 -10.40 -5.85
CA ALA A 47 1.65 -9.54 -6.12
C ALA A 47 1.08 -8.93 -4.84
N ARG A 48 0.91 -9.75 -3.78
CA ARG A 48 0.34 -9.30 -2.50
C ARG A 48 1.26 -8.33 -1.76
N VAL A 49 2.58 -8.56 -1.79
CA VAL A 49 3.56 -7.65 -1.17
C VAL A 49 3.49 -6.27 -1.82
N ILE A 50 3.48 -6.21 -3.16
CA ILE A 50 3.40 -4.93 -3.89
C ILE A 50 2.05 -4.25 -3.63
N GLU A 51 0.93 -4.98 -3.67
CA GLU A 51 -0.40 -4.41 -3.38
C GLU A 51 -0.47 -3.80 -1.97
N ASN A 52 0.02 -4.53 -0.96
CA ASN A 52 0.03 -4.07 0.43
C ASN A 52 0.87 -2.81 0.60
N LEU A 53 2.02 -2.73 -0.07
CA LEU A 53 2.90 -1.57 -0.04
C LEU A 53 2.22 -0.32 -0.61
N LEU A 54 1.62 -0.43 -1.81
CA LEU A 54 0.92 0.68 -2.45
C LEU A 54 -0.30 1.14 -1.61
N ILE A 55 -1.05 0.19 -1.03
CA ILE A 55 -2.19 0.49 -0.16
C ILE A 55 -1.73 1.20 1.13
N ALA A 56 -0.71 0.67 1.80
CA ALA A 56 -0.21 1.26 3.05
C ALA A 56 0.31 2.68 2.84
N GLN A 57 0.99 2.92 1.71
CA GLN A 57 1.47 4.25 1.31
C GLN A 57 0.32 5.23 1.07
N SER A 58 -0.67 4.84 0.25
CA SER A 58 -1.86 5.68 0.00
C SER A 58 -2.60 6.02 1.31
N ASN A 59 -2.69 5.05 2.22
CA ASN A 59 -3.37 5.23 3.50
C ASN A 59 -2.61 6.20 4.41
N TYR A 60 -1.28 6.10 4.46
CA TYR A 60 -0.44 6.99 5.23
C TYR A 60 -0.50 8.44 4.72
N GLN A 61 -0.43 8.64 3.40
CA GLN A 61 -0.55 9.99 2.79
C GLN A 61 -1.93 10.61 3.03
N SER A 62 -2.99 9.82 2.84
CA SER A 62 -4.36 10.27 3.13
C SER A 62 -4.53 10.64 4.61
N ALA A 63 -3.96 9.85 5.52
CA ALA A 63 -3.96 10.13 6.94
C ALA A 63 -3.17 11.41 7.28
N GLN A 64 -1.99 11.62 6.68
CA GLN A 64 -1.22 12.85 6.84
C GLN A 64 -2.00 14.09 6.39
N PHE A 65 -2.65 14.02 5.22
CA PHE A 65 -3.49 15.11 4.71
C PHE A 65 -4.66 15.40 5.63
N ALA A 66 -5.38 14.36 6.07
CA ALA A 66 -6.52 14.51 6.98
C ALA A 66 -6.08 15.00 8.37
N PHE A 67 -4.90 14.61 8.86
CA PHE A 67 -4.34 15.09 10.12
C PHE A 67 -4.04 16.59 10.05
N LYS A 68 -3.43 17.06 8.95
CA LYS A 68 -3.16 18.49 8.71
C LYS A 68 -4.45 19.35 8.66
N GLN A 69 -5.58 18.77 8.25
CA GLN A 69 -6.83 19.52 8.11
C GLN A 69 -7.83 19.37 9.26
N ARG A 70 -7.80 18.27 10.04
CA ARG A 70 -8.93 17.89 10.91
C ARG A 70 -8.57 17.35 12.30
N HIS A 71 -7.34 17.52 12.78
CA HIS A 71 -6.92 17.08 14.13
C HIS A 71 -7.35 15.62 14.47
N LEU A 72 -7.05 14.67 13.59
CA LEU A 72 -7.35 13.25 13.82
C LEU A 72 -6.44 12.62 14.90
N ARG A 73 -6.89 11.50 15.48
CA ARG A 73 -6.39 10.95 16.75
C ARG A 73 -4.99 10.33 16.78
N SER A 74 -4.35 9.97 15.66
CA SER A 74 -2.92 9.61 15.61
C SER A 74 -2.52 9.14 14.20
N LEU A 75 -1.30 9.44 13.77
CA LEU A 75 -0.69 8.83 12.57
C LEU A 75 -0.03 7.46 12.86
N SER A 76 0.12 7.08 14.13
CA SER A 76 0.86 5.89 14.56
C SER A 76 0.42 4.58 13.89
N PRO A 77 -0.89 4.25 13.80
CA PRO A 77 -1.32 2.99 13.17
C PRO A 77 -0.95 2.91 11.68
N TYR A 78 -1.06 4.03 10.96
CA TYR A 78 -0.72 4.12 9.55
C TYR A 78 0.80 4.04 9.34
N LYS A 79 1.56 4.69 10.23
CA LYS A 79 3.02 4.62 10.26
C LYS A 79 3.51 3.18 10.44
N HIS A 80 2.92 2.46 11.39
CA HIS A 80 3.27 1.07 11.68
C HIS A 80 2.93 0.12 10.52
N SER A 81 1.74 0.30 9.92
CA SER A 81 1.33 -0.47 8.74
C SER A 81 2.27 -0.25 7.56
N LEU A 82 2.64 1.00 7.28
CA LEU A 82 3.60 1.35 6.24
C LEU A 82 4.99 0.74 6.51
N HIS A 83 5.48 0.81 7.76
CA HIS A 83 6.76 0.21 8.12
C HIS A 83 6.77 -1.32 7.90
N LYS A 84 5.68 -2.02 8.26
CA LYS A 84 5.56 -3.46 7.97
C LYS A 84 5.58 -3.75 6.47
N ALA A 85 4.84 -2.97 5.68
CA ALA A 85 4.78 -3.16 4.24
C ALA A 85 6.14 -2.86 3.56
N ILE A 86 6.87 -1.85 4.04
CA ILE A 86 8.23 -1.54 3.57
C ILE A 86 9.18 -2.71 3.84
N LYS A 87 9.14 -3.31 5.03
CA LYS A 87 9.99 -4.47 5.36
C LYS A 87 9.74 -5.66 4.44
N GLU A 88 8.47 -5.98 4.17
CA GLU A 88 8.14 -7.05 3.21
C GLU A 88 8.54 -6.68 1.78
N GLY A 89 8.42 -5.40 1.40
CA GLY A 89 8.92 -4.89 0.13
C GLY A 89 10.44 -5.04 -0.01
N GLN A 90 11.22 -4.70 1.02
CA GLN A 90 12.67 -4.86 1.03
C GLN A 90 13.08 -6.34 0.85
N LYS A 91 12.42 -7.26 1.55
CA LYS A 91 12.64 -8.71 1.36
C LYS A 91 12.36 -9.14 -0.08
N LEU A 92 11.25 -8.68 -0.66
CA LEU A 92 10.93 -8.97 -2.05
C LEU A 92 11.98 -8.40 -3.00
N THR A 93 12.46 -7.18 -2.76
CA THR A 93 13.57 -6.59 -3.52
C THR A 93 14.83 -7.45 -3.46
N GLU A 94 15.21 -7.96 -2.29
CA GLU A 94 16.36 -8.86 -2.12
C GLU A 94 16.17 -10.16 -2.91
N MET A 95 14.99 -10.79 -2.81
CA MET A 95 14.66 -12.00 -3.59
C MET A 95 14.73 -11.77 -5.10
N LEU A 96 14.24 -10.63 -5.57
CA LEU A 96 14.29 -10.26 -6.98
C LEU A 96 15.72 -9.95 -7.43
N ASN A 97 16.54 -9.31 -6.60
CA ASN A 97 17.94 -9.05 -6.91
C ASN A 97 18.76 -10.34 -7.03
N ALA A 98 18.40 -11.37 -6.25
CA ALA A 98 18.99 -12.70 -6.37
C ALA A 98 18.57 -13.44 -7.66
N CYS A 99 17.54 -12.96 -8.37
CA CYS A 99 17.03 -13.55 -9.60
C CYS A 99 17.50 -12.71 -10.82
N PRO A 100 18.40 -13.22 -11.68
CA PRO A 100 18.99 -12.45 -12.77
C PRO A 100 17.96 -11.84 -13.73
N CYS A 101 16.84 -12.54 -13.96
CA CYS A 101 15.79 -12.09 -14.86
C CYS A 101 14.95 -10.93 -14.29
N ALA A 102 14.83 -10.80 -12.97
CA ALA A 102 14.04 -9.73 -12.36
C ALA A 102 14.75 -8.35 -12.41
N ASN A 103 16.09 -8.35 -12.45
CA ASN A 103 16.89 -7.13 -12.65
C ASN A 103 16.71 -6.54 -14.06
N ILE A 104 16.46 -7.38 -15.07
CA ILE A 104 16.27 -6.96 -16.47
C ILE A 104 14.98 -6.16 -16.64
N PHE A 105 13.94 -6.46 -15.86
CA PHE A 105 12.66 -5.74 -15.91
C PHE A 105 12.60 -4.51 -15.01
N GLY A 106 13.70 -4.15 -14.33
CA GLY A 106 13.79 -2.96 -13.48
C GLY A 106 12.86 -2.98 -12.26
N LEU A 107 12.26 -4.13 -11.93
CA LEU A 107 11.26 -4.24 -10.88
C LEU A 107 11.86 -4.06 -9.49
N SER A 108 13.02 -4.67 -9.26
CA SER A 108 13.77 -4.51 -8.02
C SER A 108 14.15 -3.05 -7.78
N THR A 109 14.53 -2.32 -8.84
CA THR A 109 14.83 -0.89 -8.80
C THR A 109 13.61 -0.03 -8.44
N ASP A 110 12.46 -0.27 -9.07
CA ASP A 110 11.21 0.46 -8.77
C ASP A 110 10.76 0.23 -7.32
N LEU A 111 10.88 -1.01 -6.84
CA LEU A 111 10.48 -1.41 -5.48
C LEU A 111 11.46 -0.87 -4.42
N ALA A 112 12.77 -0.88 -4.71
CA ALA A 112 13.81 -0.24 -3.89
C ALA A 112 13.60 1.28 -3.82
N PHE A 113 13.31 1.93 -4.94
CA PHE A 113 13.03 3.37 -4.97
C PHE A 113 11.84 3.70 -4.08
N LEU A 114 10.74 2.97 -4.23
CA LEU A 114 9.51 3.21 -3.48
C LEU A 114 9.71 3.00 -1.97
N THR A 115 10.36 1.90 -1.59
CA THR A 115 10.64 1.60 -0.18
C THR A 115 11.58 2.62 0.47
N ASN A 116 12.66 3.00 -0.21
CA ASN A 116 13.61 4.02 0.30
C ASN A 116 12.98 5.41 0.39
N GLN A 117 12.15 5.78 -0.60
CA GLN A 117 11.43 7.05 -0.59
C GLN A 117 10.48 7.16 0.61
N GLU A 118 9.76 6.08 0.94
CA GLU A 118 8.84 6.09 2.07
C GLU A 118 9.56 5.96 3.41
N LEU A 119 10.68 5.25 3.48
CA LEU A 119 11.50 5.17 4.68
C LEU A 119 12.09 6.53 5.08
N GLY A 120 12.45 7.38 4.10
CA GLY A 120 12.87 8.76 4.35
C GLY A 120 11.76 9.71 4.83
N LYS A 121 10.48 9.29 4.79
CA LYS A 121 9.32 10.07 5.26
C LYS A 121 8.80 9.65 6.63
N LEU A 122 9.29 8.51 7.16
CA LEU A 122 8.94 7.97 8.47
C LEU A 122 9.79 8.60 9.56
#